data_AF-A0A316FQY2-F1
#
_entry.id   AF-A0A316FQY2-F1
#
_cell.length_a   1.000
_cell.length_b   1.000
_cell.length_c   1.000
_cell.angle_alpha   90.00
_cell.angle_beta   90.00
_cell.angle_gamma   90.00
#
_symmetry.space_group_name_H-M   'P 1'
#
loop_
_entity.id
_entity.type
_entity.pdbx_description
1 polymer ?
#
loop_
_entity_poly.entity_id
_entity_poly.type
_entity_poly.pdbx_seq_one_letter_code
_entity_poly.pdbx_strand_id
1 'polypeptide(L)'
;MLTAATAAGRGRRDKRVTDRPLYAELGFTDAEWGLLTGLPQSVLTAASAASPDSARKTRAESAAGLDRISDARSSASTLVAAVATAAVAEAGDPEIGEEPPVIQPGDPAGYAADVVARAAEVAALLAVKASPADAETYRHWLVEIADEVVGAASSGGLLGIGGETVTESERTFRDDLAKALAG
;
A
#
# COMPACT_ATOMS: atom_id res chain seq x y z
N MET A 1 10.03 -63.03 -39.53
CA MET A 1 10.32 -61.62 -39.24
C MET A 1 9.31 -61.17 -38.19
N LEU A 2 9.63 -61.28 -36.90
CA LEU A 2 10.28 -60.27 -36.04
C LEU A 2 9.29 -59.22 -35.47
N THR A 3 9.03 -59.37 -34.16
CA THR A 3 8.90 -58.32 -33.12
C THR A 3 7.56 -57.63 -32.85
N ALA A 4 7.24 -57.63 -31.55
CA ALA A 4 6.13 -57.06 -30.81
C ALA A 4 6.20 -55.53 -30.62
N ALA A 5 5.10 -54.93 -30.14
CA ALA A 5 5.13 -54.05 -28.95
C ALA A 5 3.72 -53.59 -28.52
N THR A 6 3.28 -54.10 -27.36
CA THR A 6 2.36 -53.44 -26.44
C THR A 6 3.01 -52.15 -25.91
N ALA A 7 2.26 -51.03 -25.85
CA ALA A 7 2.52 -49.99 -24.86
C ALA A 7 1.23 -49.23 -24.52
N ALA A 8 0.74 -49.49 -23.31
CA ALA A 8 -0.29 -48.72 -22.64
C ALA A 8 0.23 -47.30 -22.33
N GLY A 9 -0.40 -46.29 -22.92
CA GLY A 9 -0.19 -44.88 -22.60
C GLY A 9 -0.94 -44.47 -21.33
N ARG A 10 -0.31 -44.77 -20.21
CA ARG A 10 -0.67 -44.38 -18.84
C ARG A 10 -0.83 -42.86 -18.70
N GLY A 11 -2.01 -42.43 -18.26
CA GLY A 11 -2.25 -41.24 -17.44
C GLY A 11 -1.58 -39.94 -17.87
N ARG A 12 -2.22 -39.18 -18.76
CA ARG A 12 -2.05 -37.73 -18.76
C ARG A 12 -2.89 -37.19 -17.60
N ARG A 13 -2.30 -37.19 -16.40
CA ARG A 13 -2.81 -36.39 -15.27
C ARG A 13 -2.79 -34.96 -15.76
N ASP A 14 -3.98 -34.46 -16.02
CA ASP A 14 -4.25 -33.05 -16.27
C ASP A 14 -3.75 -32.30 -15.04
N LYS A 15 -2.52 -31.75 -15.13
CA LYS A 15 -2.04 -30.77 -14.15
C LYS A 15 -2.88 -29.53 -14.41
N ARG A 16 -4.08 -29.48 -13.83
CA ARG A 16 -4.69 -28.20 -13.47
C ARG A 16 -3.73 -27.58 -12.47
N VAL A 17 -2.76 -26.82 -13.00
CA VAL A 17 -2.24 -25.66 -12.28
C VAL A 17 -3.49 -24.82 -12.07
N THR A 18 -4.16 -25.02 -10.94
CA THR A 18 -5.09 -24.01 -10.45
C THR A 18 -4.17 -22.84 -10.16
N ASP A 19 -4.09 -21.92 -11.12
CA ASP A 19 -3.38 -20.66 -11.00
C ASP A 19 -4.12 -19.89 -9.91
N ARG A 20 -3.74 -20.17 -8.66
CA ARG A 20 -4.40 -19.59 -7.50
C ARG A 20 -3.90 -18.15 -7.42
N PRO A 21 -4.78 -17.17 -7.19
CA PRO A 21 -4.33 -15.80 -7.05
C PRO A 21 -3.25 -15.70 -5.97
N LEU A 22 -2.23 -14.87 -6.18
CA LEU A 22 -1.09 -14.72 -5.27
C LEU A 22 -1.54 -14.49 -3.81
N TYR A 23 -2.60 -13.71 -3.61
CA TYR A 23 -3.15 -13.44 -2.28
C TYR A 23 -3.64 -14.71 -1.56
N ALA A 24 -4.18 -15.69 -2.31
CA ALA A 24 -4.66 -16.94 -1.76
C ALA A 24 -3.49 -17.88 -1.41
N GLU A 25 -2.38 -17.77 -2.12
CA GLU A 25 -1.13 -18.47 -1.78
C GLU A 25 -0.49 -17.88 -0.50
N LEU A 26 -0.66 -16.57 -0.29
CA LEU A 26 -0.25 -15.86 0.93
C LEU A 26 -1.25 -16.04 2.10
N GLY A 27 -2.35 -16.79 1.92
CA GLY A 27 -3.30 -17.09 2.99
C GLY A 27 -4.37 -16.02 3.24
N PHE A 28 -4.50 -15.04 2.34
CA PHE A 28 -5.52 -14.01 2.39
C PHE A 28 -6.74 -14.38 1.53
N THR A 29 -7.90 -13.90 1.97
CA THR A 29 -9.11 -13.83 1.17
C THR A 29 -9.07 -12.62 0.25
N ASP A 30 -9.95 -12.58 -0.74
CA ASP A 30 -10.08 -11.44 -1.67
C ASP A 30 -10.38 -10.12 -0.93
N ALA A 31 -11.28 -10.15 0.05
CA ALA A 31 -11.64 -8.97 0.85
C ALA A 31 -10.49 -8.47 1.74
N GLU A 32 -9.77 -9.39 2.39
CA GLU A 32 -8.58 -9.05 3.18
C GLU A 32 -7.46 -8.50 2.29
N TRP A 33 -7.32 -9.05 1.08
CA TRP A 33 -6.34 -8.56 0.13
C TRP A 33 -6.67 -7.16 -0.35
N GLY A 34 -7.93 -6.88 -0.70
CA GLY A 34 -8.37 -5.53 -1.06
C GLY A 34 -8.16 -4.52 0.06
N LEU A 35 -8.32 -4.93 1.32
CA LEU A 35 -7.98 -4.08 2.46
C LEU A 35 -6.47 -3.78 2.52
N LEU A 36 -5.62 -4.79 2.32
CA LEU A 36 -4.17 -4.62 2.32
C LEU A 36 -3.67 -3.76 1.14
N THR A 37 -4.24 -3.91 -0.05
CA THR A 37 -3.81 -3.18 -1.27
C THR A 37 -4.37 -1.78 -1.38
N GLY A 38 -5.59 -1.54 -0.87
CA GLY A 38 -6.20 -0.21 -0.87
C GLY A 38 -5.72 0.71 0.25
N LEU A 39 -5.21 0.17 1.36
CA LEU A 39 -4.79 0.95 2.52
C LEU A 39 -3.62 1.91 2.22
N PRO A 40 -2.54 1.53 1.50
CA PRO A 40 -1.45 2.45 1.14
C PRO A 40 -1.91 3.73 0.45
N GLN A 41 -2.75 3.62 -0.58
CA GLN A 41 -3.31 4.78 -1.30
C GLN A 41 -4.24 5.61 -0.39
N SER A 42 -4.96 4.93 0.51
CA SER A 42 -5.83 5.61 1.46
C SER A 42 -5.04 6.42 2.49
N VAL A 43 -3.92 5.90 2.97
CA VAL A 43 -2.98 6.61 3.85
C VAL A 43 -2.40 7.84 3.15
N LEU A 44 -1.94 7.69 1.91
CA LEU A 44 -1.46 8.82 1.09
C LEU A 44 -2.52 9.92 0.99
N THR A 45 -3.75 9.54 0.64
CA THR A 45 -4.87 10.47 0.48
C THR A 45 -5.20 11.17 1.81
N ALA A 46 -5.22 10.43 2.93
CA ALA A 46 -5.51 10.99 4.24
C ALA A 46 -4.41 11.93 4.73
N ALA A 47 -3.13 11.58 4.53
CA ALA A 47 -2.00 12.44 4.86
C ALA A 47 -2.06 13.77 4.09
N SER A 48 -2.29 13.72 2.77
CA SER A 48 -2.44 14.94 1.95
C SER A 48 -3.69 15.73 2.33
N ALA A 49 -4.79 15.06 2.68
CA ALA A 49 -6.02 15.72 3.13
C ALA A 49 -5.93 16.34 4.53
N ALA A 50 -5.02 15.86 5.39
CA ALA A 50 -4.77 16.38 6.73
C ALA A 50 -4.15 17.79 6.70
N SER A 51 -3.58 18.20 5.56
CA SER A 51 -3.08 19.57 5.39
C SER A 51 -4.24 20.56 5.14
N PRO A 52 -4.42 21.57 6.01
CA PRO A 52 -5.51 22.54 5.88
C PRO A 52 -5.30 23.54 4.74
N ASP A 53 -4.08 23.65 4.20
CA ASP A 53 -3.78 24.55 3.09
C ASP A 53 -3.93 23.83 1.76
N SER A 54 -4.99 24.15 1.01
CA SER A 54 -5.21 23.61 -0.33
C SER A 54 -4.10 23.96 -1.34
N ALA A 55 -3.27 24.97 -1.06
CA ALA A 55 -2.09 25.28 -1.86
C ALA A 55 -0.90 24.35 -1.55
N ARG A 56 -0.89 23.70 -0.38
CA ARG A 56 0.10 22.66 -0.01
C ARG A 56 -0.20 21.31 -0.65
N LYS A 57 -1.47 21.00 -0.89
CA LYS A 57 -1.92 19.85 -1.69
C LYS A 57 -1.35 19.90 -3.11
N THR A 58 -0.11 19.47 -3.22
CA THR A 58 0.70 19.60 -4.43
C THR A 58 0.79 18.25 -5.12
N ARG A 59 1.02 18.27 -6.43
CA ARG A 59 1.45 17.07 -7.14
C ARG A 59 2.70 16.44 -6.50
N ALA A 60 3.55 17.23 -5.86
CA ALA A 60 4.75 16.72 -5.19
C ALA A 60 4.42 15.83 -3.98
N GLU A 61 3.42 16.18 -3.17
CA GLU A 61 2.93 15.32 -2.08
C GLU A 61 2.42 13.98 -2.60
N SER A 62 1.56 14.02 -3.63
CA SER A 62 1.01 12.80 -4.24
C SER A 62 2.10 11.96 -4.89
N ALA A 63 3.03 12.58 -5.62
CA ALA A 63 4.16 11.89 -6.24
C ALA A 63 5.05 11.21 -5.21
N ALA A 64 5.43 11.90 -4.13
CA ALA A 64 6.27 11.32 -3.07
C ALA A 64 5.62 10.08 -2.42
N GLY A 65 4.32 10.14 -2.14
CA GLY A 65 3.58 8.99 -1.62
C GLY A 65 3.49 7.84 -2.62
N LEU A 66 3.22 8.12 -3.91
CA LEU A 66 3.13 7.10 -4.96
C LEU A 66 4.50 6.45 -5.23
N ASP A 67 5.58 7.22 -5.24
CA ASP A 67 6.94 6.72 -5.37
C ASP A 67 7.26 5.76 -4.21
N ARG A 68 6.91 6.15 -2.97
CA ARG A 68 7.09 5.28 -1.80
C ARG A 68 6.29 3.99 -1.89
N ILE A 69 5.11 4.02 -2.52
CA ILE A 69 4.32 2.82 -2.81
C ILE A 69 4.99 1.97 -3.89
N SER A 70 5.46 2.57 -4.97
CA SER A 70 6.10 1.87 -6.09
C SER A 70 7.42 1.20 -5.69
N ASP A 71 8.26 1.91 -4.95
CA ASP A 71 9.57 1.42 -4.49
C ASP A 71 9.45 0.15 -3.64
N ALA A 72 8.34 0.01 -2.91
CA ALA A 72 8.06 -1.15 -2.09
C ALA A 72 7.86 -2.45 -2.90
N ARG A 73 7.66 -2.38 -4.22
CA ARG A 73 7.70 -3.55 -5.13
C ARG A 73 9.04 -4.30 -5.06
N SER A 74 10.12 -3.60 -4.68
CA SER A 74 11.45 -4.17 -4.49
C SER A 74 11.77 -4.57 -3.04
N SER A 75 10.76 -4.57 -2.15
CA SER A 75 10.94 -4.94 -0.74
C SER A 75 11.44 -6.37 -0.57
N ALA A 76 12.26 -6.60 0.46
CA ALA A 76 12.68 -7.94 0.86
C ALA A 76 11.53 -8.76 1.49
N SER A 77 10.49 -8.08 2.00
CA SER A 77 9.27 -8.74 2.46
C SER A 77 8.41 -9.12 1.27
N THR A 78 8.18 -10.42 1.10
CA THR A 78 7.33 -10.95 0.00
C THR A 78 5.91 -10.40 0.09
N LEU A 79 5.37 -10.23 1.31
CA LEU A 79 4.06 -9.63 1.51
C LEU A 79 4.02 -8.17 1.01
N VAL A 80 4.96 -7.34 1.45
CA VAL A 80 5.00 -5.92 1.08
C VAL A 80 5.21 -5.74 -0.41
N ALA A 81 6.12 -6.51 -1.02
CA ALA A 81 6.35 -6.47 -2.47
C ALA A 81 5.10 -6.85 -3.27
N ALA A 82 4.38 -7.89 -2.83
CA ALA A 82 3.13 -8.32 -3.45
C ALA A 82 2.02 -7.28 -3.31
N VAL A 83 1.86 -6.70 -2.11
CA VAL A 83 0.85 -5.66 -1.87
C VAL A 83 1.16 -4.41 -2.68
N ALA A 84 2.40 -3.93 -2.68
CA ALA A 84 2.83 -2.77 -3.46
C ALA A 84 2.55 -2.97 -4.96
N THR A 85 2.85 -4.16 -5.48
CA THR A 85 2.58 -4.49 -6.89
C THR A 85 1.09 -4.39 -7.21
N ALA A 86 0.23 -4.93 -6.34
CA ALA A 86 -1.22 -4.86 -6.52
C ALA A 86 -1.77 -3.44 -6.33
N ALA A 87 -1.28 -2.69 -5.35
CA ALA A 87 -1.66 -1.30 -5.11
C ALA A 87 -1.32 -0.40 -6.31
N VAL A 88 -0.14 -0.58 -6.91
CA VAL A 88 0.25 0.13 -8.15
C VAL A 88 -0.66 -0.28 -9.32
N ALA A 89 -0.97 -1.56 -9.47
CA ALA A 89 -1.86 -2.03 -10.54
C ALA A 89 -3.28 -1.46 -10.42
N GLU A 90 -3.78 -1.19 -9.21
CA GLU A 90 -5.08 -0.57 -8.95
C GLU A 90 -5.06 0.95 -9.14
N ALA A 91 -3.96 1.60 -8.75
CA ALA A 91 -3.82 3.06 -8.74
C ALA A 91 -3.30 3.67 -10.04
N GLY A 92 -2.58 2.91 -10.85
CA GLY A 92 -1.76 3.42 -11.96
C GLY A 92 -0.28 3.45 -11.57
N ASP A 93 0.59 3.13 -12.54
CA ASP A 93 2.03 3.04 -12.35
C ASP A 93 2.75 4.39 -12.64
N PRO A 94 3.27 5.08 -11.60
CA PRO A 94 3.93 6.36 -11.77
C PRO A 94 5.21 6.25 -12.61
N GLU A 95 5.89 5.09 -12.63
CA GLU A 95 7.15 4.90 -13.36
C GLU A 95 6.97 4.97 -14.88
N ILE A 96 5.76 4.68 -15.38
CA ILE A 96 5.42 4.77 -16.81
C ILE A 96 4.52 5.98 -17.13
N GLY A 97 4.30 6.87 -16.15
CA GLY A 97 3.54 8.11 -16.31
C GLY A 97 2.02 7.95 -16.14
N GLU A 98 1.54 6.86 -15.55
CA GLU A 98 0.14 6.73 -15.14
C GLU A 98 -0.04 7.37 -13.76
N GLU A 99 -0.65 8.56 -13.72
CA GLU A 99 -0.97 9.24 -12.46
C GLU A 99 -2.45 9.06 -12.12
N PRO A 100 -2.80 8.54 -10.93
CA PRO A 100 -4.18 8.56 -10.45
C PRO A 100 -4.67 10.01 -10.30
N PRO A 101 -5.98 10.25 -10.45
CA PRO A 101 -6.54 11.54 -10.12
C PRO A 101 -6.30 11.84 -8.64
N VAL A 102 -5.88 13.07 -8.33
CA VAL A 102 -5.77 13.52 -6.94
C VAL A 102 -7.16 13.50 -6.30
N ILE A 103 -7.34 12.59 -5.34
CA ILE A 103 -8.61 12.45 -4.62
C ILE A 103 -8.66 13.46 -3.49
N GLN A 104 -9.72 14.26 -3.46
CA GLN A 104 -10.01 15.13 -2.33
C GLN A 104 -11.27 14.65 -1.63
N PRO A 105 -11.15 14.06 -0.42
CA PRO A 105 -12.30 13.67 0.36
C PRO A 105 -13.18 14.89 0.68
N GLY A 106 -14.50 14.73 0.54
CA GLY A 106 -15.46 15.78 0.93
C GLY A 106 -15.52 16.02 2.45
N ASP A 107 -15.13 15.00 3.23
CA ASP A 107 -14.92 15.07 4.68
C ASP A 107 -13.51 14.52 5.02
N PRO A 108 -12.47 15.38 5.03
CA PRO A 108 -11.10 14.98 5.34
C PRO A 108 -10.94 14.33 6.72
N ALA A 109 -11.64 14.83 7.73
CA ALA A 109 -11.51 14.34 9.10
C ALA A 109 -12.17 12.96 9.25
N GLY A 110 -13.37 12.78 8.70
CA GLY A 110 -14.05 11.48 8.66
C GLY A 110 -13.25 10.45 7.86
N TYR A 111 -12.66 10.85 6.74
CA TYR A 111 -11.80 9.98 5.93
C TYR A 111 -10.53 9.55 6.69
N ALA A 112 -9.86 10.47 7.37
CA ALA A 112 -8.67 10.14 8.17
C ALA A 112 -9.01 9.16 9.30
N ALA A 113 -10.13 9.36 10.00
CA ALA A 113 -10.58 8.45 11.06
C ALA A 113 -10.89 7.04 10.51
N ASP A 114 -11.51 6.95 9.34
CA ASP A 114 -11.76 5.67 8.65
C ASP A 114 -10.46 4.96 8.24
N VAL A 115 -9.46 5.70 7.74
CA VAL A 115 -8.14 5.14 7.43
C VAL A 115 -7.46 4.57 8.67
N VAL A 116 -7.51 5.28 9.81
CA VAL A 116 -6.95 4.81 11.07
C VAL A 116 -7.66 3.54 11.56
N ALA A 117 -8.98 3.46 11.41
CA ALA A 117 -9.75 2.26 11.75
C ALA A 117 -9.35 1.06 10.87
N ARG A 118 -9.23 1.26 9.56
CA ARG A 118 -8.74 0.24 8.62
C ARG A 118 -7.30 -0.19 8.92
N ALA A 119 -6.44 0.73 9.35
CA ALA A 119 -5.08 0.42 9.77
C ALA A 119 -5.04 -0.51 11.01
N ALA A 120 -5.92 -0.28 11.99
CA ALA A 120 -6.07 -1.18 13.14
C ALA A 120 -6.60 -2.56 12.74
N GLU A 121 -7.55 -2.62 11.80
CA GLU A 121 -8.06 -3.89 11.26
C GLU A 121 -6.94 -4.68 10.55
N VAL A 122 -6.12 -4.00 9.74
CA VAL A 122 -4.97 -4.62 9.09
C VAL A 122 -3.92 -5.08 10.10
N ALA A 123 -3.63 -4.31 11.14
CA ALA A 123 -2.69 -4.71 12.18
C ALA A 123 -3.13 -6.03 12.86
N ALA A 124 -4.42 -6.11 13.24
CA ALA A 124 -5.00 -7.32 13.81
C ALA A 124 -4.98 -8.50 12.83
N LEU A 125 -5.28 -8.26 11.55
CA LEU A 125 -5.22 -9.28 10.50
C LEU A 125 -3.81 -9.84 10.32
N LEU A 126 -2.80 -8.96 10.22
CA LEU A 126 -1.40 -9.35 10.02
C LEU A 126 -0.81 -10.05 11.24
N ALA A 127 -1.22 -9.68 12.45
CA ALA A 127 -0.83 -10.38 13.67
C ALA A 127 -1.27 -11.85 13.68
N VAL A 128 -2.37 -12.18 13.00
CA VAL A 128 -2.89 -13.55 12.89
C VAL A 128 -2.27 -14.31 11.72
N LYS A 129 -2.07 -13.66 10.57
CA LYS A 129 -1.79 -14.34 9.31
C LYS A 129 -0.37 -14.20 8.78
N ALA A 130 0.34 -13.14 9.14
CA ALA A 130 1.66 -12.85 8.60
C ALA A 130 2.76 -13.21 9.61
N SER A 131 3.99 -13.35 9.11
CA SER A 131 5.15 -13.44 9.99
C SER A 131 5.31 -12.10 10.76
N PRO A 132 5.86 -12.11 11.99
CA PRO A 132 6.10 -10.87 12.72
C PRO A 132 6.94 -9.85 11.95
N ALA A 133 7.91 -10.32 11.17
CA ALA A 133 8.77 -9.49 10.34
C ALA A 133 8.02 -8.86 9.15
N ASP A 134 7.17 -9.62 8.45
CA ASP A 134 6.36 -9.07 7.36
C ASP A 134 5.32 -8.07 7.88
N ALA A 135 4.68 -8.39 9.02
CA ALA A 135 3.74 -7.50 9.67
C ALA A 135 4.42 -6.19 10.10
N GLU A 136 5.62 -6.27 10.69
CA GLU A 136 6.41 -5.09 11.06
C GLU A 136 6.81 -4.26 9.85
N THR A 137 7.30 -4.91 8.78
CA THR A 137 7.70 -4.23 7.55
C THR A 137 6.51 -3.50 6.93
N TYR A 138 5.34 -4.14 6.89
CA TYR A 138 4.12 -3.53 6.35
C TYR A 138 3.67 -2.32 7.16
N ARG A 139 3.67 -2.42 8.50
CA ARG A 139 3.30 -1.29 9.38
C ARG A 139 4.25 -0.11 9.20
N HIS A 140 5.56 -0.37 9.19
CA HIS A 140 6.57 0.66 9.00
C HIS A 140 6.39 1.36 7.65
N TRP A 141 6.16 0.58 6.59
CA TRP A 141 5.93 1.11 5.25
C TRP A 141 4.74 2.07 5.17
N LEU A 142 3.62 1.76 5.83
CA LEU A 142 2.46 2.68 5.86
C LEU A 142 2.78 4.02 6.56
N VAL A 143 3.55 3.99 7.64
CA VAL A 143 3.99 5.22 8.31
C VAL A 143 4.93 6.02 7.41
N GLU A 144 5.86 5.35 6.73
CA GLU A 144 6.77 6.01 5.78
C GLU A 144 6.03 6.66 4.61
N ILE A 145 4.94 6.07 4.11
CA ILE A 145 4.09 6.73 3.10
C ILE A 145 3.53 8.05 3.64
N ALA A 146 2.98 8.05 4.85
CA ALA A 146 2.47 9.28 5.46
C ALA A 146 3.58 10.34 5.64
N ASP A 147 4.78 9.89 5.98
CA ASP A 147 5.94 10.75 6.21
C ASP A 147 6.45 11.43 4.93
N GLU A 148 6.53 10.68 3.84
CA GLU A 148 6.96 11.22 2.54
C GLU A 148 5.96 12.27 2.03
N VAL A 149 4.65 12.00 2.18
CA VAL A 149 3.59 12.93 1.80
C VAL A 149 3.68 14.23 2.61
N VAL A 150 3.78 14.12 3.93
CA VAL A 150 3.88 15.29 4.83
C VAL A 150 5.21 16.04 4.64
N GLY A 151 6.31 15.33 4.40
CA GLY A 151 7.64 15.92 4.19
C GLY A 151 7.75 16.68 2.88
N ALA A 152 7.16 16.16 1.81
CA ALA A 152 7.12 16.83 0.50
C ALA A 152 6.39 18.18 0.59
N ALA A 153 5.30 18.26 1.36
CA ALA A 153 4.53 19.48 1.61
C ALA A 153 5.39 20.62 2.17
N SER A 154 6.23 20.32 3.17
CA SER A 154 7.11 21.29 3.83
C SER A 154 8.26 21.80 2.94
N SER A 155 8.58 21.09 1.86
CA SER A 155 9.69 21.43 0.95
C SER A 155 9.29 22.38 -0.20
N GLY A 156 7.99 22.57 -0.46
CA GLY A 156 7.45 23.31 -1.60
C GLY A 156 7.45 24.85 -1.51
N GLY A 157 8.01 25.43 -0.45
CA GLY A 157 8.11 26.89 -0.28
C GLY A 157 9.11 27.53 -1.26
N LEU A 158 8.60 28.29 -2.22
CA LEU A 158 9.22 28.87 -3.44
C LEU A 158 10.70 29.36 -3.37
N LEU A 159 11.33 29.64 -2.23
CA LEU A 159 12.72 30.18 -2.20
C LEU A 159 13.51 29.85 -0.92
N GLY A 160 13.51 28.63 -0.39
CA GLY A 160 14.51 28.22 0.62
C GLY A 160 14.56 29.09 1.89
N ILE A 161 13.48 29.79 2.21
CA ILE A 161 13.24 30.46 3.49
C ILE A 161 12.03 29.77 4.12
N GLY A 162 12.35 28.79 4.98
CA GLY A 162 11.47 27.89 5.72
C GLY A 162 10.00 28.29 5.87
N GLY A 163 9.16 27.70 5.02
CA GLY A 163 7.71 27.75 5.15
C GLY A 163 7.20 26.53 5.91
N GLU A 164 6.95 26.71 7.21
CA GLU A 164 6.19 25.89 8.16
C GLU A 164 6.48 24.37 8.25
N THR A 165 7.01 23.99 9.41
CA THR A 165 7.04 22.65 10.01
C THR A 165 5.72 21.89 9.85
N VAL A 166 5.82 20.55 9.75
CA VAL A 166 4.72 19.59 9.94
C VAL A 166 3.67 20.13 10.91
N THR A 167 2.46 20.34 10.39
CA THR A 167 1.33 20.91 11.14
C THR A 167 0.86 19.97 12.23
N GLU A 168 0.09 20.51 13.17
CA GLU A 168 -0.49 19.69 14.24
C GLU A 168 -1.45 18.62 13.71
N SER A 169 -2.23 18.92 12.66
CA SER A 169 -3.14 17.94 12.05
C SER A 169 -2.40 16.82 11.33
N GLU A 170 -1.34 17.14 10.58
CA GLU A 170 -0.47 16.14 9.93
C GLU A 170 0.21 15.25 10.97
N ARG A 171 0.74 15.84 12.07
CA ARG A 171 1.35 15.07 13.17
C ARG A 171 0.32 14.19 13.87
N THR A 172 -0.85 14.72 14.18
CA THR A 172 -1.94 13.97 14.82
C THR A 172 -2.33 12.76 13.99
N PHE A 173 -2.53 12.93 12.67
CA PHE A 173 -2.86 11.81 11.79
C PHE A 173 -1.76 10.74 11.79
N ARG A 174 -0.49 11.15 11.67
CA ARG A 174 0.65 10.23 11.71
C ARG A 174 0.71 9.45 13.03
N ASP A 175 0.53 10.13 14.16
CA ASP A 175 0.59 9.52 15.49
C ASP A 175 -0.57 8.54 15.70
N ASP A 176 -1.77 8.90 15.27
CA ASP A 176 -2.95 8.04 15.34
C ASP A 176 -2.79 6.80 14.44
N LEU A 177 -2.24 6.97 13.23
CA LEU A 177 -1.92 5.87 12.32
C LEU A 177 -0.89 4.92 12.95
N ALA A 178 0.22 5.45 13.45
CA ALA A 178 1.28 4.65 14.06
C ALA A 178 0.76 3.88 15.30
N LYS A 179 -0.08 4.53 16.11
CA LYS A 179 -0.71 3.91 17.28
C LYS A 179 -1.68 2.80 16.88
N ALA A 180 -2.51 3.02 15.85
CA ALA A 180 -3.43 2.00 15.35
C ALA A 180 -2.69 0.77 14.79
N LEU A 181 -1.55 0.99 14.13
CA LEU A 181 -0.73 -0.08 13.61
C LEU A 181 0.00 -0.86 14.71
N ALA A 182 0.32 -0.24 15.85
CA ALA A 182 1.02 -0.88 16.96
C ALA A 182 0.15 -1.81 17.83
N GLY A 183 -1.19 -1.76 17.68
CA GLY A 183 -2.15 -2.58 18.44
C GLY A 183 -2.29 -3.99 17.92
#